data_AF-A0A5D3DT60-F1
#
_entry.id   AF-A0A5D3DT60-F1
#
_cell.length_a   1.000
_cell.length_b   1.000
_cell.length_c   1.000
_cell.angle_alpha   90.00
_cell.angle_beta   90.00
_cell.angle_gamma   90.00
#
_symmetry.space_group_name_H-M   'P 1'
#
loop_
_entity.id
_entity.type
_entity.pdbx_description
1 polymer ?
#
loop_
_entity_poly.entity_id
_entity_poly.type
_entity_poly.pdbx_seq_one_letter_code
_entity_poly.pdbx_strand_id
1 'polypeptide(L)'
;MISLLLTLSNFNQPFEIILLTDASGYGVGAVLIQSRRPVAYCSHTLALRDRVRPIYERELMAVVLVVQRWRPYLFGGKFLVKTDQNSLKFLLEQRVIQPHDRTPAK
;
A
#
# COMPACT_ATOMS: atom_id res chain seq x y z
N MET A 1 11.24 -8.16 6.63
CA MET A 1 10.29 -7.08 6.96
C MET A 1 10.38 -6.83 8.46
N ILE A 2 10.79 -5.63 8.87
CA ILE A 2 10.86 -5.26 10.29
C ILE A 2 9.61 -4.46 10.62
N SER A 3 9.00 -4.71 11.77
CA SER A 3 7.87 -3.91 12.25
C SER A 3 8.09 -3.52 13.70
N LEU A 4 7.96 -2.23 13.98
CA LEU A 4 8.17 -1.63 15.30
C LEU A 4 6.86 -0.98 15.76
N LEU A 5 6.37 -1.37 16.95
CA LEU A 5 5.18 -0.80 17.58
C LEU A 5 5.61 0.28 18.58
N LEU A 6 5.00 1.47 18.51
CA LEU A 6 5.35 2.61 19.36
C LEU A 6 4.28 2.92 20.40
N THR A 7 3.00 2.64 20.11
CA THR A 7 1.89 3.07 20.98
C THR A 7 0.75 2.05 20.99
N LEU A 8 -0.05 2.10 22.07
CA LEU A 8 -1.26 1.30 22.21
C LEU A 8 -2.34 1.81 21.24
N SER A 9 -2.84 0.94 20.37
CA SER A 9 -3.82 1.30 19.33
C SER A 9 -5.24 1.35 19.90
N ASN A 10 -6.05 2.31 19.45
CA ASN A 10 -7.46 2.43 19.80
C ASN A 10 -8.35 1.94 18.65
N PHE A 11 -8.94 0.76 18.76
CA PHE A 11 -9.74 0.16 17.67
C PHE A 11 -11.03 0.92 17.33
N ASN A 12 -11.43 1.92 18.14
CA ASN A 12 -12.62 2.73 17.90
C ASN A 12 -12.37 3.90 16.92
N GLN A 13 -11.12 4.10 16.47
CA GLN A 13 -10.75 5.18 15.56
C GLN A 13 -10.18 4.61 14.25
N PRO A 14 -10.43 5.27 13.11
CA PRO A 14 -9.90 4.83 11.83
C PRO A 14 -8.36 4.90 11.83
N PHE A 15 -7.76 3.95 11.12
CA PHE A 15 -6.32 3.92 10.89
C PHE A 15 -5.98 4.54 9.54
N GLU A 16 -4.86 5.26 9.49
CA GLU A 16 -4.26 5.76 8.26
C GLU A 16 -2.94 5.03 8.03
N ILE A 17 -2.77 4.47 6.83
CA ILE A 17 -1.53 3.85 6.39
C ILE A 17 -0.86 4.82 5.44
N ILE A 18 0.35 5.27 5.77
CA ILE A 18 1.19 6.04 4.85
C ILE A 18 2.27 5.12 4.31
N LEU A 19 2.23 4.85 3.02
CA LEU A 19 3.30 4.17 2.29
C LEU A 19 4.36 5.18 1.89
N LEU A 20 5.61 4.76 2.08
CA LEU A 20 6.80 5.48 1.68
C LEU A 20 7.59 4.56 0.75
N THR A 21 7.66 4.90 -0.53
CA THR A 21 8.44 4.12 -1.49
C THR A 21 9.77 4.82 -1.71
N ASP A 22 10.88 4.10 -1.57
CA ASP A 22 12.17 4.66 -1.94
C ASP A 22 12.26 4.78 -3.46
N ALA A 23 12.49 6.00 -3.95
CA ALA A 23 12.68 6.28 -5.37
C ALA A 23 13.85 5.48 -5.98
N SER A 24 14.83 5.07 -5.17
CA SER A 24 15.92 4.20 -5.60
C SER A 24 15.47 2.75 -5.90
N GLY A 25 14.24 2.40 -5.50
CA GLY A 25 13.65 1.10 -5.73
C GLY A 25 14.16 -0.01 -4.82
N TYR A 26 14.93 0.33 -3.79
CA TYR A 26 15.59 -0.65 -2.92
C TYR A 26 14.67 -1.27 -1.87
N GLY A 27 13.65 -0.53 -1.46
CA GLY A 27 12.75 -0.95 -0.40
C GLY A 27 11.48 -0.12 -0.34
N VAL A 28 10.53 -0.66 0.40
CA VAL A 28 9.24 -0.03 0.67
C VAL A 28 9.05 0.05 2.18
N GLY A 29 8.59 1.20 2.63
CA GLY A 29 8.25 1.48 4.02
C GLY A 29 6.77 1.79 4.15
N ALA A 30 6.24 1.58 5.35
CA ALA A 30 4.92 2.06 5.71
C ALA A 30 4.86 2.48 7.17
N VAL A 31 3.98 3.43 7.44
CA VAL A 31 3.70 3.94 8.79
C VAL A 31 2.20 3.82 9.02
N LEU A 32 1.83 3.15 10.12
CA LEU A 32 0.48 3.14 10.64
C LEU A 32 0.32 4.36 11.54
N ILE A 33 -0.64 5.21 11.22
CA ILE A 33 -0.95 6.43 11.94
C ILE A 33 -2.38 6.35 12.45
N GLN A 34 -2.57 6.82 13.68
CA GLN A 34 -3.88 6.96 14.28
C GLN A 34 -3.94 8.28 15.05
N SER A 35 -4.98 9.08 14.81
CA SER A 35 -5.14 10.40 15.47
C SER A 35 -3.87 11.27 15.38
N ARG A 36 -3.25 11.29 14.20
CA ARG A 36 -1.99 11.98 13.89
C ARG A 36 -0.76 11.52 14.71
N ARG A 37 -0.82 10.34 15.32
CA ARG A 37 0.30 9.72 16.04
C ARG A 37 0.75 8.44 15.34
N PRO A 38 2.06 8.21 15.18
CA PRO A 38 2.57 6.95 14.65
C PRO A 38 2.34 5.81 15.65
N VAL A 39 1.66 4.78 15.19
CA VAL A 39 1.36 3.56 15.95
C VAL A 39 2.41 2.50 15.68
N ALA A 40 2.72 2.27 14.40
CA ALA A 40 3.69 1.26 14.00
C ALA A 40 4.43 1.68 12.74
N TYR A 41 5.68 1.25 12.62
CA TYR A 41 6.46 1.31 11.38
C TYR A 41 6.62 -0.08 10.82
N CYS A 42 6.71 -0.15 9.49
CA CYS A 42 7.02 -1.35 8.76
C CYS A 42 8.02 -0.99 7.66
N SER A 43 9.06 -1.79 7.48
CA SER A 43 9.96 -1.66 6.34
C SER A 43 10.27 -3.02 5.74
N HIS A 44 10.28 -3.08 4.41
CA HIS A 44 10.56 -4.27 3.63
C HIS A 44 11.56 -3.94 2.52
N THR A 45 12.73 -4.57 2.57
CA THR A 45 13.71 -4.51 1.50
C THR A 45 13.28 -5.40 0.35
N LEU A 46 13.20 -4.86 -0.86
CA LEU A 46 12.81 -5.63 -2.03
C LEU A 46 13.95 -6.54 -2.48
N ALA A 47 13.63 -7.79 -2.78
CA ALA A 47 14.57 -8.74 -3.38
C ALA A 47 14.91 -8.30 -4.82
N LEU A 48 16.07 -8.73 -5.34
CA LEU A 48 16.55 -8.31 -6.67
C LEU A 48 15.50 -8.49 -7.77
N ARG A 49 14.73 -9.59 -7.72
CA ARG A 49 13.65 -9.88 -8.68
C ARG A 49 12.52 -8.86 -8.62
N ASP A 50 12.20 -8.37 -7.44
CA ASP A 50 11.11 -7.41 -7.25
C ASP A 50 11.53 -5.98 -7.55
N ARG A 51 12.84 -5.68 -7.56
CA ARG A 51 13.38 -4.36 -7.95
C ARG A 51 13.21 -4.07 -9.44
N VAL A 52 13.22 -5.10 -10.27
CA VAL A 52 13.07 -4.99 -11.73
C VAL A 52 11.61 -4.74 -12.14
N ARG A 53 10.66 -4.98 -11.22
CA ARG A 53 9.24 -4.74 -11.46
C ARG A 53 8.95 -3.24 -11.62
N PRO A 54 7.91 -2.89 -12.39
CA PRO A 54 7.50 -1.49 -12.50
C PRO A 54 7.08 -0.93 -11.15
N ILE A 55 7.18 0.39 -11.00
CA ILE A 55 6.99 1.10 -9.72
C ILE A 55 5.61 0.83 -9.12
N TYR A 56 4.57 0.84 -9.96
CA TYR A 56 3.20 0.56 -9.53
C TYR A 56 3.00 -0.86 -8.97
N GLU A 57 3.68 -1.88 -9.52
CA GLU A 57 3.61 -3.25 -8.97
C GLU A 57 4.25 -3.31 -7.60
N ARG A 58 5.42 -2.66 -7.44
CA ARG A 58 6.13 -2.62 -6.16
C ARG A 58 5.30 -1.94 -5.08
N GLU A 59 4.61 -0.87 -5.43
CA GLU A 59 3.69 -0.18 -4.51
C GLU A 59 2.48 -1.04 -4.15
N LEU A 60 1.87 -1.71 -5.13
CA LEU A 60 0.77 -2.61 -4.85
C LEU A 60 1.20 -3.76 -3.94
N MET A 61 2.38 -4.34 -4.18
CA MET A 61 2.97 -5.34 -3.31
C MET A 61 3.19 -4.80 -1.89
N ALA A 62 3.68 -3.56 -1.77
CA ALA A 62 3.86 -2.91 -0.48
C ALA A 62 2.52 -2.72 0.26
N VAL A 63 1.47 -2.25 -0.42
CA VAL A 63 0.12 -2.14 0.14
C VAL A 63 -0.34 -3.49 0.67
N VAL A 64 -0.25 -4.55 -0.14
CA VAL A 64 -0.69 -5.89 0.23
C VAL A 64 0.10 -6.42 1.43
N LEU A 65 1.42 -6.28 1.43
CA LEU A 65 2.29 -6.72 2.52
C LEU A 65 1.94 -6.03 3.84
N VAL A 66 1.71 -4.72 3.79
CA VAL A 66 1.41 -3.90 4.97
C VAL A 66 0.01 -4.20 5.50
N VAL A 67 -0.98 -4.34 4.62
CA VAL A 67 -2.35 -4.73 5.01
C VAL A 67 -2.37 -6.12 5.60
N GLN A 68 -1.61 -7.07 5.05
CA GLN A 68 -1.47 -8.41 5.64
C GLN A 68 -0.80 -8.37 7.01
N ARG A 69 0.26 -7.56 7.16
CA ARG A 69 0.99 -7.42 8.44
C ARG A 69 0.12 -6.80 9.53
N TRP A 70 -0.65 -5.78 9.20
CA TRP A 70 -1.54 -5.09 10.13
C TRP A 70 -2.98 -5.57 10.05
N ARG A 71 -3.22 -6.75 9.48
CA ARG A 71 -4.56 -7.37 9.46
C ARG A 71 -5.22 -7.34 10.83
N PRO A 72 -4.56 -7.66 11.96
CA PRO A 72 -5.18 -7.57 13.29
C PRO A 72 -5.61 -6.16 13.71
N TYR A 73 -4.97 -5.11 13.19
CA TYR A 73 -5.30 -3.71 13.48
C TYR A 73 -6.37 -3.15 12.54
N LEU A 74 -6.37 -3.61 11.29
CA LEU A 74 -7.26 -3.12 10.24
C LEU A 74 -8.59 -3.89 10.18
N PHE A 75 -8.65 -5.06 10.82
CA PHE A 75 -9.84 -5.91 10.80
C PHE A 75 -11.00 -5.25 11.54
N GLY A 76 -12.14 -5.09 10.86
CA GLY A 76 -13.37 -4.53 11.44
C GLY A 76 -13.51 -3.00 11.39
N GLY A 77 -12.49 -2.28 10.87
CA GLY A 77 -12.52 -0.82 10.77
C GLY A 77 -12.30 -0.31 9.34
N LYS A 78 -12.77 0.91 9.05
CA LYS A 78 -12.36 1.63 7.84
C LYS A 78 -10.93 2.13 8.02
N PHE A 79 -10.11 1.98 6.98
CA PHE A 79 -8.76 2.52 6.95
C PHE A 79 -8.50 3.26 5.64
N LEU A 80 -7.59 4.23 5.68
CA LEU A 80 -7.18 5.01 4.51
C LEU A 80 -5.73 4.71 4.18
N VAL A 81 -5.45 4.38 2.92
CA VAL A 81 -4.09 4.19 2.42
C VAL A 81 -3.68 5.43 1.64
N LYS A 82 -2.58 6.06 2.06
CA LYS A 82 -1.93 7.19 1.38
C LYS A 82 -0.61 6.70 0.81
N THR A 83 -0.35 7.00 -0.44
CA THR A 83 0.94 6.77 -1.11
C THR A 83 1.39 8.10 -1.72
N ASP A 84 2.69 8.34 -1.68
CA ASP A 84 3.38 9.48 -2.28
C ASP A 84 3.49 9.38 -3.81
N GLN A 85 3.14 8.23 -4.39
CA GLN A 85 3.32 7.98 -5.80
C GLN A 85 2.03 8.11 -6.61
N ASN A 86 2.09 8.96 -7.63
CA ASN A 86 0.97 9.20 -8.53
C ASN A 86 0.64 8.00 -9.43
N SER A 87 1.57 7.07 -9.67
CA SER A 87 1.35 5.92 -10.55
C SER A 87 0.23 4.99 -10.09
N LEU A 88 0.02 4.85 -8.77
CA LEU A 88 -1.10 4.06 -8.26
C LEU A 88 -2.45 4.74 -8.50
N LYS A 89 -2.49 6.07 -8.42
CA LYS A 89 -3.67 6.87 -8.73
C LYS A 89 -4.07 6.73 -10.19
N PHE A 90 -3.09 6.84 -11.10
CA PHE A 90 -3.32 6.61 -12.52
C PHE A 90 -3.81 5.18 -12.83
N LEU A 91 -3.27 4.16 -12.16
CA LEU A 91 -3.72 2.78 -12.37
C LEU A 91 -5.16 2.54 -11.87
N LEU A 92 -5.56 3.15 -10.76
CA LEU A 92 -6.95 3.09 -10.28
C LEU A 92 -7.91 3.82 -11.23
N GLU A 93 -7.48 4.94 -11.80
CA GLU A 93 -8.25 5.69 -12.82
C GLU A 93 -8.32 4.93 -14.16
N GLN A 94 -7.29 4.16 -14.52
CA GLN A 94 -7.26 3.38 -15.77
C GLN A 94 -8.25 2.19 -15.81
N ARG A 95 -8.83 1.77 -14.67
CA ARG A 95 -9.79 0.65 -14.64
C ARG A 95 -11.15 0.94 -15.29
N VAL A 96 -11.42 2.16 -15.78
CA VAL A 96 -12.68 2.51 -16.46
C VAL A 96 -12.58 2.43 -18.00
N ILE A 97 -11.49 1.92 -18.57
CA ILE A 97 -11.39 1.69 -20.02
C ILE A 97 -11.04 0.22 -20.30
N GLN A 98 -12.05 -0.64 -20.22
CA GLN A 98 -12.10 -1.84 -21.05
C GLN A 98 -13.43 -1.88 -21.80
N PRO A 99 -13.49 -1.41 -23.06
CA PRO A 99 -14.36 -2.04 -24.04
C PRO A 99 -13.59 -3.24 -24.60
N HIS A 100 -13.71 -4.39 -23.95
CA HIS A 100 -13.45 -5.67 -24.59
C HIS A 100 -14.76 -6.09 -25.26
N ASP A 101 -14.98 -5.66 -26.49
CA ASP A 101 -15.89 -6.35 -27.39
C ASP A 101 -15.09 -6.88 -28.59
N ARG A 102 -14.98 -8.21 -28.60
CA ARG A 102 -14.56 -8.99 -29.76
C ARG A 102 -15.65 -8.85 -30.84
N THR A 103 -15.23 -8.63 -32.08
CA THR A 103 -15.99 -8.71 -33.35
C THR A 103 -16.83 -10.01 -33.46
N PRO A 104 -17.93 -10.12 -34.27
CA PRO A 104 -17.96 -9.75 -35.71
C PRO A 104 -19.33 -9.30 -36.32
N ALA A 105 -19.32 -9.04 -37.64
CA ALA A 105 -20.42 -8.94 -38.61
C ALA A 105 -20.93 -7.53 -39.00
N LYS A 106 -20.51 -7.05 -40.18
CA LYS A 106 -21.31 -7.11 -41.40
C LYS A 106 -20.40 -7.04 -42.64
#